data_AF-A0A7K3QSY2-F1
#
_entry.id   AF-A0A7K3QSY2-F1
#
_cell.length_a   1.000
_cell.length_b   1.000
_cell.length_c   1.000
_cell.angle_alpha   90.00
_cell.angle_beta   90.00
_cell.angle_gamma   90.00
#
_symmetry.space_group_name_H-M   'P 1'
#
loop_
_entity.id
_entity.type
_entity.pdbx_description
1 polymer ?
#
loop_
_entity_poly.entity_id
_entity_poly.type
_entity_poly.pdbx_seq_one_letter_code
_entity_poly.pdbx_strand_id
1 'polypeptide(L)'
;MGTLLPLYGAGTALACEPVDQGLLNRGYRVRTTRGRYFLKHHFDPDTADPDAIERRHRATQRLAEVGVPAVPPLTHREGRTVAVVGGHAYALHPWIEGGHLHGGQLTRSESARLGALLGAVHACLERVMPPKGRTRPATGPHPVESADPADTFALIDDLLGHVHRHKPADAFDDLARHRLLERRSLLEQHTHRRPPRGGPVGWVHGDFHPFNLLYRGGTPAAIVDWDRLGVQPRAEEAVRAAAIFFVRPAGMLDLPKARAYARAYRRAARATPSELAAAVHRVWWERLNDFWMLRWHYERGDTRADCQFAAASALAVWWTREYDAVCDAFTS
;
A
#
# COMPACT_ATOMS: atom_id res chain seq x y z
N MET A 1 19.59 -16.09 14.07
CA MET A 1 20.54 -14.99 13.80
C MET A 1 21.97 -15.48 13.55
N GLY A 2 22.48 -16.44 14.34
CA GLY A 2 23.85 -16.97 14.22
C GLY A 2 24.20 -17.55 12.84
N THR A 3 23.24 -18.10 12.10
CA THR A 3 23.45 -18.60 10.73
C THR A 3 23.27 -17.52 9.66
N LEU A 4 22.44 -16.51 9.91
CA LEU A 4 22.00 -15.55 8.90
C LEU A 4 23.03 -14.43 8.67
N LEU A 5 23.49 -13.76 9.73
CA LEU A 5 24.39 -12.61 9.59
C LEU A 5 25.75 -12.96 8.97
N PRO A 6 26.35 -14.14 9.21
CA PRO A 6 27.57 -14.54 8.51
C PRO A 6 27.39 -14.65 7.00
N LEU A 7 26.22 -15.10 6.50
CA LEU A 7 25.94 -15.19 5.06
C LEU A 7 26.06 -13.82 4.39
N TYR A 8 25.53 -12.77 5.03
CA TYR A 8 25.59 -11.39 4.55
C TYR A 8 26.90 -10.67 4.91
N GLY A 9 27.84 -11.32 5.62
CA GLY A 9 29.06 -10.67 6.10
C GLY A 9 28.80 -9.50 7.07
N ALA A 10 27.64 -9.51 7.75
CA ALA A 10 27.12 -8.42 8.58
C ALA A 10 27.67 -8.44 10.03
N GLY A 11 28.67 -9.27 10.33
CA GLY A 11 29.25 -9.39 11.67
C GLY A 11 28.38 -10.22 12.61
N THR A 12 28.54 -9.99 13.92
CA THR A 12 27.79 -10.68 14.99
C THR A 12 26.67 -9.79 15.51
N ALA A 13 25.54 -10.40 15.88
CA ALA A 13 24.41 -9.67 16.45
C ALA A 13 24.76 -9.11 17.83
N LEU A 14 24.47 -7.82 18.03
CA LEU A 14 24.53 -7.14 19.33
C LEU A 14 23.13 -6.92 19.91
N ALA A 15 22.14 -6.69 19.06
CA ALA A 15 20.72 -6.61 19.43
C ALA A 15 19.83 -6.95 18.24
N CYS A 16 18.63 -7.46 18.50
CA CYS A 16 17.62 -7.75 17.48
C CYS A 16 16.25 -7.47 18.08
N GLU A 17 15.60 -6.42 17.60
CA GLU A 17 14.34 -5.91 18.15
C GLU A 17 13.30 -5.84 17.05
N PRO A 18 12.03 -6.16 17.32
CA PRO A 18 10.95 -5.94 16.36
C PRO A 18 10.85 -4.45 15.99
N VAL A 19 10.44 -4.16 14.76
CA VAL A 19 10.10 -2.81 14.32
C VAL A 19 8.58 -2.66 14.38
N ASP A 20 8.10 -1.76 15.23
CA ASP A 20 6.66 -1.56 15.47
C ASP A 20 5.95 -0.81 14.32
N GLN A 21 6.72 -0.21 13.41
CA GLN A 21 6.20 0.59 12.29
C GLN A 21 6.13 -0.24 11.00
N GLY A 22 4.90 -0.54 10.57
CA GLY A 22 4.59 -1.40 9.43
C GLY A 22 3.48 -2.36 9.81
N LEU A 23 2.23 -2.03 9.45
CA LEU A 23 1.02 -2.65 10.02
C LEU A 23 1.02 -4.18 9.94
N LEU A 24 1.63 -4.76 8.90
CA LEU A 24 1.50 -6.17 8.55
C LEU A 24 2.83 -6.94 8.50
N ASN A 25 3.98 -6.26 8.40
CA ASN A 25 5.27 -6.89 8.15
C ASN A 25 5.98 -7.33 9.43
N ARG A 26 6.64 -8.51 9.39
CA ARG A 26 7.56 -8.95 10.45
C ARG A 26 8.97 -8.45 10.12
N GLY A 27 9.28 -7.25 10.58
CA GLY A 27 10.58 -6.60 10.44
C GLY A 27 11.33 -6.53 11.76
N TYR A 28 12.67 -6.65 11.71
CA TYR A 28 13.52 -6.52 12.87
C TYR A 28 14.64 -5.52 12.63
N ARG A 29 14.90 -4.65 13.59
CA ARG A 29 16.10 -3.84 13.67
C ARG A 29 17.22 -4.69 14.23
N VAL A 30 18.25 -4.94 13.43
CA VAL A 30 19.41 -5.74 13.83
C VAL A 30 20.61 -4.82 13.99
N ARG A 31 21.12 -4.70 15.21
CA ARG A 31 22.40 -4.06 15.52
C ARG A 31 23.49 -5.12 15.52
N THR A 32 24.60 -4.83 14.87
CA THR A 32 25.71 -5.77 14.72
C THR A 32 27.05 -5.08 14.99
N THR A 33 28.13 -5.86 15.05
CA THR A 33 29.50 -5.33 15.08
C THR A 33 29.93 -4.59 13.81
N ARG A 34 29.14 -4.64 12.72
CA ARG A 34 29.44 -3.97 11.45
C ARG A 34 28.42 -2.91 11.03
N GLY A 35 27.38 -2.67 11.82
CA GLY A 35 26.38 -1.65 11.54
C GLY A 35 24.96 -2.01 11.96
N ARG A 36 24.01 -1.25 11.44
CA ARG A 36 22.56 -1.44 11.63
C ARG A 36 21.93 -1.93 10.35
N TYR A 37 20.99 -2.86 10.48
CA TYR A 37 20.28 -3.45 9.37
C TYR A 37 18.79 -3.60 9.69
N PHE A 38 17.98 -3.68 8.66
CA PHE A 38 16.60 -4.12 8.74
C PHE A 38 16.52 -5.55 8.21
N LEU A 39 16.12 -6.50 9.07
CA LEU A 39 15.87 -7.87 8.68
C LEU A 39 14.39 -8.05 8.40
N LYS A 40 14.04 -8.33 7.15
CA LYS A 40 12.67 -8.66 6.74
C LYS A 40 12.47 -10.17 6.81
N HIS A 41 11.39 -10.59 7.46
CA HIS A 41 10.89 -11.96 7.41
C HIS A 41 9.70 -12.03 6.44
N HIS A 42 9.87 -12.74 5.33
CA HIS A 42 8.79 -13.00 4.38
C HIS A 42 8.01 -14.23 4.86
N PHE A 43 6.91 -13.98 5.57
CA PHE A 43 6.11 -15.03 6.20
C PHE A 43 4.81 -15.34 5.47
N ASP A 44 4.35 -14.46 4.58
CA ASP A 44 3.12 -14.64 3.81
C ASP A 44 3.34 -15.70 2.72
N PRO A 45 2.66 -16.86 2.77
CA PRO A 45 2.85 -17.94 1.81
C PRO A 45 2.67 -17.52 0.35
N ASP A 46 1.82 -16.53 0.08
CA ASP A 46 1.55 -16.06 -1.28
C ASP A 46 2.70 -15.22 -1.85
N THR A 47 3.59 -14.71 -0.99
CA THR A 47 4.70 -13.83 -1.37
C THR A 47 6.07 -14.30 -0.89
N ALA A 48 6.14 -15.41 -0.15
CA ALA A 48 7.36 -15.92 0.48
C ALA A 48 8.24 -16.80 -0.43
N ASP A 49 7.84 -17.05 -1.69
CA ASP A 49 8.69 -17.77 -2.67
C ASP A 49 10.04 -17.03 -2.85
N PRO A 50 11.18 -17.64 -2.47
CA PRO A 50 12.50 -17.01 -2.56
C PRO A 50 12.84 -16.49 -3.95
N ASP A 51 12.49 -17.23 -5.00
CA ASP A 51 12.83 -16.81 -6.37
C ASP A 51 11.96 -15.63 -6.84
N ALA A 52 10.68 -15.57 -6.41
CA ALA A 52 9.83 -14.40 -6.61
C ALA A 52 10.32 -13.17 -5.83
N ILE A 53 10.77 -13.35 -4.59
CA ILE A 53 11.40 -12.28 -3.80
C ILE A 53 12.64 -11.75 -4.54
N GLU A 54 13.53 -12.63 -5.00
CA GLU A 54 14.75 -12.21 -5.70
C GLU A 54 14.47 -11.51 -7.05
N ARG A 55 13.42 -11.91 -7.77
CA ARG A 55 12.95 -11.16 -8.96
C ARG A 55 12.58 -9.72 -8.60
N ARG A 56 11.88 -9.51 -7.48
CA ARG A 56 11.53 -8.17 -6.96
C ARG A 56 12.77 -7.41 -6.50
N HIS A 57 13.72 -8.04 -5.82
CA HIS A 57 14.98 -7.41 -5.43
C HIS A 57 15.80 -6.91 -6.62
N ARG A 58 15.86 -7.67 -7.72
CA ARG A 58 16.48 -7.22 -8.97
C ARG A 58 15.78 -6.00 -9.56
N ALA A 59 14.45 -5.92 -9.46
CA ALA A 59 13.70 -4.73 -9.86
C ALA A 59 14.07 -3.51 -8.99
N THR A 60 14.08 -3.68 -7.66
CA THR A 60 14.49 -2.64 -6.71
C THR A 60 15.91 -2.14 -6.98
N GLN A 61 16.84 -3.04 -7.30
CA GLN A 61 18.20 -2.66 -7.69
C GLN A 61 18.22 -1.80 -8.96
N ARG A 62 17.55 -2.22 -10.03
CA ARG A 62 17.49 -1.43 -11.28
C ARG A 62 16.82 -0.08 -11.09
N LEU A 63 15.80 -0.01 -10.23
CA LEU A 63 15.16 1.26 -9.85
C LEU A 63 16.15 2.21 -9.17
N ALA A 64 16.95 1.69 -8.23
CA ALA A 64 17.99 2.45 -7.56
C ALA A 64 19.06 2.95 -8.56
N GLU A 65 19.50 2.10 -9.49
CA GLU A 65 20.46 2.45 -10.54
C GLU A 65 19.97 3.59 -11.45
N VAL A 66 18.66 3.75 -11.60
CA VAL A 66 18.07 4.83 -12.38
C VAL A 66 17.59 6.04 -11.55
N GLY A 67 17.98 6.10 -10.27
CA GLY A 67 17.77 7.26 -9.41
C GLY A 67 16.45 7.29 -8.64
N VAL A 68 15.64 6.22 -8.68
CA VAL A 68 14.52 6.07 -7.75
C VAL A 68 15.10 5.82 -6.35
N PRO A 69 14.56 6.42 -5.27
CA PRO A 69 15.01 6.14 -3.90
C PRO A 69 14.56 4.74 -3.41
N ALA A 70 14.78 3.71 -4.21
CA ALA A 70 14.54 2.31 -3.87
C ALA A 70 15.75 1.76 -3.12
N VAL A 71 15.53 0.89 -2.14
CA VAL A 71 16.60 0.35 -1.28
C VAL A 71 16.75 -1.15 -1.51
N PRO A 72 17.70 -1.57 -2.37
CA PRO A 72 17.92 -2.99 -2.58
C PRO A 72 18.45 -3.66 -1.30
N PRO A 73 18.12 -4.93 -1.06
CA PRO A 73 18.73 -5.69 0.02
C PRO A 73 20.21 -5.94 -0.24
N LEU A 74 20.91 -6.37 0.81
CA LEU A 74 22.28 -6.87 0.71
C LEU A 74 22.30 -8.18 -0.08
N THR A 75 23.33 -8.35 -0.90
CA THR A 75 23.68 -9.63 -1.51
C THR A 75 24.52 -10.42 -0.53
N HIS A 76 24.13 -11.66 -0.22
CA HIS A 76 24.94 -12.56 0.60
C HIS A 76 26.05 -13.23 -0.22
N ARG A 77 26.97 -13.93 0.46
CA ARG A 77 28.20 -14.50 -0.13
C ARG A 77 27.99 -15.43 -1.33
N GLU A 78 26.87 -16.13 -1.39
CA GLU A 78 26.53 -17.01 -2.53
C GLU A 78 25.86 -16.26 -3.70
N GLY A 79 25.88 -14.92 -3.69
CA GLY A 79 25.35 -14.10 -4.80
C GLY A 79 23.84 -13.93 -4.82
N ARG A 80 23.10 -14.48 -3.84
CA ARG A 80 21.65 -14.27 -3.70
C ARG A 80 21.33 -13.19 -2.67
N THR A 81 20.08 -12.77 -2.63
CA THR A 81 19.61 -11.71 -1.71
C THR A 81 18.68 -12.24 -0.62
N VAL A 82 18.22 -13.49 -0.75
CA VAL A 82 17.32 -14.15 0.19
C VAL A 82 18.02 -15.34 0.84
N ALA A 83 18.01 -15.37 2.17
CA ALA A 83 18.47 -16.52 2.95
C ALA A 83 17.27 -17.32 3.47
N VAL A 84 17.26 -18.64 3.24
CA VAL A 84 16.25 -19.54 3.81
C VAL A 84 16.84 -20.22 5.04
N VAL A 85 16.26 -19.95 6.21
CA VAL A 85 16.72 -20.50 7.50
C VAL A 85 15.52 -21.11 8.22
N GLY A 86 15.59 -22.40 8.54
CA GLY A 86 14.50 -23.10 9.23
C GLY A 86 13.18 -23.10 8.45
N GLY A 87 13.23 -23.12 7.12
CA GLY A 87 12.05 -23.08 6.24
C GLY A 87 11.46 -21.69 6.02
N HIS A 88 12.05 -20.63 6.59
CA HIS A 88 11.57 -19.27 6.46
C HIS A 88 12.51 -18.42 5.61
N ALA A 89 11.94 -17.57 4.75
CA ALA A 89 12.67 -16.68 3.86
C ALA A 89 12.96 -15.33 4.54
N TYR A 90 14.22 -14.90 4.49
CA TYR A 90 14.68 -13.65 5.06
C TYR A 90 15.50 -12.83 4.08
N ALA A 91 15.36 -11.50 4.16
CA ALA A 91 16.18 -10.55 3.42
C ALA A 91 16.78 -9.51 4.38
N LEU A 92 18.07 -9.23 4.24
CA LEU A 92 18.75 -8.20 5.03
C LEU A 92 18.87 -6.93 4.19
N HIS A 93 18.31 -5.83 4.69
CA HIS A 93 18.37 -4.51 4.07
C HIS A 93 19.30 -3.59 4.87
N PRO A 94 19.96 -2.62 4.21
CA PRO A 94 20.64 -1.55 4.94
C PRO A 94 19.64 -0.78 5.80
N TRP A 95 20.06 -0.35 6.98
CA TRP A 95 19.25 0.55 7.79
C TRP A 95 19.23 1.95 7.16
N ILE A 96 18.03 2.51 7.00
CA ILE A 96 17.84 3.85 6.44
C ILE A 96 17.48 4.81 7.56
N GLU A 97 18.34 5.80 7.81
CA GLU A 97 18.01 6.86 8.77
C GLU A 97 16.90 7.75 8.21
N GLY A 98 15.87 8.00 9.01
CA GLY A 98 14.71 8.79 8.63
C GLY A 98 13.50 8.42 9.48
N GLY A 99 12.36 9.01 9.12
CA GLY A 99 11.07 8.68 9.73
C GLY A 99 9.93 8.82 8.73
N HIS A 100 8.74 8.37 9.12
CA HIS A 100 7.54 8.54 8.32
C HIS A 100 6.97 9.95 8.48
N LEU A 101 6.38 10.47 7.41
CA LEU A 101 5.51 11.65 7.46
C LEU A 101 4.12 11.23 7.02
N HIS A 102 3.12 11.56 7.83
CA HIS A 102 1.71 11.48 7.44
C HIS A 102 1.37 12.66 6.52
N GLY A 103 0.43 12.50 5.59
CA GLY A 103 0.11 13.58 4.65
C GLY A 103 -0.47 14.83 5.31
N GLY A 104 -0.99 14.72 6.54
CA GLY A 104 -1.30 15.87 7.41
C GLY A 104 -0.11 16.80 7.65
N GLN A 105 1.10 16.25 7.77
CA GLN A 105 2.35 16.99 7.99
C GLN A 105 2.94 17.59 6.71
N LEU A 106 2.51 17.11 5.53
CA LEU A 106 3.00 17.63 4.25
C LEU A 106 2.31 18.95 3.90
N THR A 107 3.09 19.95 3.50
CA THR A 107 2.59 21.15 2.83
C THR A 107 2.02 20.83 1.45
N ARG A 108 1.35 21.80 0.82
CA ARG A 108 0.85 21.65 -0.57
C ARG A 108 1.99 21.41 -1.57
N SER A 109 3.14 22.08 -1.39
CA SER A 109 4.29 21.91 -2.28
C SER A 109 4.95 20.54 -2.08
N GLU A 110 5.02 20.04 -0.84
CA GLU A 110 5.48 18.67 -0.55
C GLU A 110 4.53 17.61 -1.11
N SER A 111 3.22 17.85 -1.05
CA SER A 111 2.22 16.97 -1.66
C SER A 111 2.38 16.89 -3.18
N ALA A 112 2.70 18.01 -3.84
CA ALA A 112 3.06 18.01 -5.26
C ALA A 112 4.35 17.22 -5.54
N ARG A 113 5.39 17.36 -4.69
CA ARG A 113 6.63 16.56 -4.82
C ARG A 113 6.36 15.06 -4.66
N LEU A 114 5.48 14.68 -3.74
CA LEU A 114 5.05 13.30 -3.55
C LEU A 114 4.36 12.74 -4.81
N GLY A 115 3.47 13.53 -5.43
CA GLY A 115 2.80 13.13 -6.67
C GLY A 115 3.77 12.99 -7.84
N ALA A 116 4.71 13.93 -7.99
CA ALA A 116 5.78 13.86 -8.98
C ALA A 116 6.67 12.62 -8.76
N LEU A 117 7.00 12.30 -7.50
CA LEU A 117 7.77 11.11 -7.15
C LEU A 117 7.07 9.83 -7.61
N LEU A 118 5.78 9.63 -7.28
CA LEU A 118 5.07 8.43 -7.71
C LEU A 118 4.98 8.34 -9.24
N GLY A 119 4.75 9.47 -9.92
CA GLY A 119 4.74 9.48 -11.39
C GLY A 119 6.09 9.10 -12.00
N ALA A 120 7.20 9.57 -11.41
CA ALA A 120 8.54 9.19 -11.80
C ALA A 120 8.84 7.71 -11.51
N VAL A 121 8.36 7.16 -10.39
CA VAL A 121 8.45 5.73 -10.06
C VAL A 121 7.74 4.90 -11.14
N HIS A 122 6.50 5.23 -11.48
CA HIS A 122 5.77 4.55 -12.56
C HIS A 122 6.50 4.61 -13.90
N ALA A 123 7.05 5.77 -14.27
CA ALA A 123 7.83 5.90 -15.49
C ALA A 123 9.11 5.05 -15.47
N CYS A 124 9.82 5.00 -14.34
CA CYS A 124 11.04 4.20 -14.20
C CYS A 124 10.74 2.70 -14.19
N LEU A 125 9.66 2.27 -13.54
CA LEU A 125 9.21 0.89 -13.54
C LEU A 125 8.99 0.36 -14.96
N GLU A 126 8.32 1.12 -15.82
CA GLU A 126 8.11 0.75 -17.23
C GLU A 126 9.42 0.57 -18.02
N ARG A 127 10.51 1.23 -17.60
CA ARG A 127 11.82 1.12 -18.25
C ARG A 127 12.62 -0.09 -17.75
N VAL A 128 12.51 -0.44 -16.46
CA VAL A 128 13.38 -1.47 -15.84
C VAL A 128 12.74 -2.86 -15.76
N MET A 129 11.41 -2.91 -15.87
CA MET A 129 10.62 -4.14 -15.84
C MET A 129 10.37 -4.71 -17.24
N PRO A 130 10.16 -6.03 -17.38
CA PRO A 130 9.87 -6.63 -18.67
C PRO A 130 8.52 -6.16 -19.24
N PRO A 131 8.29 -6.33 -20.57
CA PRO A 131 7.03 -5.98 -21.20
C PRO A 131 5.83 -6.68 -20.54
N LYS A 132 4.76 -5.91 -20.30
CA LYS A 132 3.55 -6.34 -19.56
C LYS A 132 2.90 -7.60 -20.12
N GLY A 133 2.93 -7.78 -21.45
CA GLY A 133 2.36 -8.94 -22.13
C GLY A 133 3.06 -10.27 -21.84
N ARG A 134 4.20 -10.25 -21.14
CA ARG A 134 4.94 -11.45 -20.70
C ARG A 134 4.78 -11.74 -19.21
N THR A 135 3.98 -10.97 -18.49
CA THR A 135 3.82 -11.12 -17.03
C THR A 135 2.36 -11.29 -16.65
N ARG A 136 2.10 -12.24 -15.75
CA ARG A 136 0.80 -12.32 -15.05
C ARG A 136 0.67 -11.09 -14.13
N PRO A 137 -0.51 -10.48 -14.02
CA PRO A 137 -0.77 -9.47 -12.98
C PRO A 137 -0.46 -10.05 -11.60
N ALA A 138 0.08 -9.20 -10.71
CA ALA A 138 0.50 -9.63 -9.38
C ALA A 138 -0.69 -9.94 -8.46
N THR A 139 -1.86 -9.36 -8.73
CA THR A 139 -3.08 -9.55 -7.93
C THR A 139 -4.31 -9.60 -8.85
N GLY A 140 -4.97 -10.77 -8.86
CA GLY A 140 -6.28 -10.95 -9.51
C GLY A 140 -6.24 -11.30 -11.00
N PRO A 141 -7.38 -11.77 -11.56
CA PRO A 141 -7.52 -12.02 -12.98
C PRO A 141 -7.40 -10.70 -13.77
N HIS A 142 -6.79 -10.77 -14.96
CA HIS A 142 -6.98 -9.74 -15.98
C HIS A 142 -8.12 -10.19 -16.90
N PRO A 143 -9.06 -9.28 -17.27
CA PRO A 143 -9.09 -7.84 -16.96
C PRO A 143 -9.36 -7.54 -15.47
N VAL A 144 -8.92 -6.36 -14.99
CA VAL A 144 -9.13 -5.95 -13.59
C VAL A 144 -10.62 -5.89 -13.29
N GLU A 145 -11.07 -6.80 -12.45
CA GLU A 145 -12.47 -6.91 -12.01
C GLU A 145 -12.81 -5.79 -11.02
N SER A 146 -14.07 -5.37 -11.03
CA SER A 146 -14.63 -4.49 -10.00
C SER A 146 -15.45 -5.33 -9.04
N ALA A 147 -15.34 -5.04 -7.73
CA ALA A 147 -16.05 -5.75 -6.68
C ALA A 147 -17.53 -5.94 -7.02
N ASP A 148 -18.04 -7.15 -6.76
CA ASP A 148 -19.46 -7.48 -6.94
C ASP A 148 -20.26 -7.04 -5.70
N PRO A 149 -21.33 -6.24 -5.87
CA PRO A 149 -22.21 -5.90 -4.76
C PRO A 149 -22.76 -7.13 -4.04
N ALA A 150 -23.06 -8.22 -4.76
CA ALA A 150 -23.64 -9.42 -4.17
C ALA A 150 -22.67 -10.06 -3.16
N ASP A 151 -21.41 -10.26 -3.55
CA ASP A 151 -20.35 -10.77 -2.67
C ASP A 151 -20.14 -9.82 -1.47
N THR A 152 -20.26 -8.52 -1.72
CA THR A 152 -20.09 -7.50 -0.69
C THR A 152 -21.23 -7.48 0.31
N PHE A 153 -22.48 -7.68 -0.12
CA PHE A 153 -23.62 -7.82 0.79
C PHE A 153 -23.50 -9.08 1.65
N ALA A 154 -23.08 -10.20 1.09
CA ALA A 154 -22.80 -11.41 1.85
C ALA A 154 -21.71 -11.18 2.91
N LEU A 155 -20.62 -10.51 2.54
CA LEU A 155 -19.55 -10.15 3.48
C LEU A 155 -20.04 -9.21 4.60
N ILE A 156 -20.91 -8.24 4.28
CA ILE A 156 -21.52 -7.37 5.30
C ILE A 156 -22.35 -8.19 6.29
N ASP A 157 -23.17 -9.13 5.82
CA ASP A 157 -23.98 -10.00 6.67
C ASP A 157 -23.11 -10.87 7.59
N ASP A 158 -22.04 -11.46 7.05
CA ASP A 158 -21.07 -12.24 7.83
C ASP A 158 -20.39 -11.39 8.92
N LEU A 159 -19.91 -10.20 8.56
CA LEU A 159 -19.26 -9.27 9.49
C LEU A 159 -20.23 -8.77 10.58
N LEU A 160 -21.50 -8.49 10.24
CA LEU A 160 -22.53 -8.17 11.23
C LEU A 160 -22.74 -9.34 12.22
N GLY A 161 -22.66 -10.58 11.73
CA GLY A 161 -22.67 -11.78 12.57
C GLY A 161 -21.46 -11.88 13.51
N HIS A 162 -20.27 -11.45 13.07
CA HIS A 162 -19.10 -11.34 13.95
C HIS A 162 -19.28 -10.27 15.02
N VAL A 163 -19.69 -9.06 14.64
CA VAL A 163 -19.97 -7.95 15.57
C VAL A 163 -21.00 -8.36 16.62
N HIS A 164 -22.07 -9.06 16.22
CA HIS A 164 -23.09 -9.53 17.15
C HIS A 164 -22.55 -10.54 18.18
N ARG A 165 -21.64 -11.43 17.76
CA ARG A 165 -21.07 -12.49 18.60
C ARG A 165 -19.91 -12.02 19.49
N HIS A 166 -19.22 -10.93 19.13
CA HIS A 166 -18.11 -10.42 19.93
C HIS A 166 -18.60 -9.93 21.31
N LYS A 167 -17.97 -10.44 22.39
CA LYS A 167 -18.37 -10.18 23.78
C LYS A 167 -17.15 -10.11 24.71
N PRO A 168 -17.08 -9.15 25.65
CA PRO A 168 -18.02 -8.03 25.81
C PRO A 168 -17.97 -7.09 24.59
N ALA A 169 -19.12 -6.55 24.21
CA ALA A 169 -19.16 -5.60 23.10
C ALA A 169 -18.48 -4.29 23.50
N ASP A 170 -17.76 -3.67 22.56
CA ASP A 170 -17.03 -2.43 22.80
C ASP A 170 -17.36 -1.32 21.79
N ALA A 171 -16.66 -0.18 21.91
CA ALA A 171 -16.87 0.96 21.03
C ALA A 171 -16.47 0.70 19.57
N PHE A 172 -15.57 -0.26 19.33
CA PHE A 172 -15.20 -0.67 17.97
C PHE A 172 -16.36 -1.44 17.33
N ASP A 173 -16.99 -2.35 18.06
CA ASP A 173 -18.18 -3.09 17.60
C ASP A 173 -19.33 -2.14 17.21
N ASP A 174 -19.59 -1.13 18.05
CA ASP A 174 -20.63 -0.14 17.79
C ASP A 174 -20.37 0.64 16.49
N LEU A 175 -19.13 1.08 16.29
CA LEU A 175 -18.72 1.76 15.07
C LEU A 175 -18.75 0.83 13.85
N ALA A 176 -18.30 -0.42 13.99
CA ALA A 176 -18.31 -1.42 12.93
C ALA A 176 -19.73 -1.69 12.45
N ARG A 177 -20.67 -1.95 13.37
CA ARG A 177 -22.10 -2.13 13.06
C ARG A 177 -22.66 -0.92 12.33
N HIS A 178 -22.42 0.28 12.84
CA HIS A 178 -22.91 1.52 12.23
C HIS A 178 -22.40 1.66 10.78
N ARG A 179 -21.09 1.48 10.57
CA ARG A 179 -20.46 1.64 9.25
C ARG A 179 -20.82 0.52 8.26
N LEU A 180 -21.04 -0.71 8.73
CA LEU A 180 -21.52 -1.81 7.88
C LEU A 180 -22.93 -1.52 7.34
N LEU A 181 -23.85 -1.10 8.21
CA LEU A 181 -25.23 -0.76 7.81
C LEU A 181 -25.27 0.47 6.89
N GLU A 182 -24.49 1.51 7.22
CA GLU A 182 -24.38 2.69 6.37
C GLU A 182 -23.80 2.33 5.00
N ARG A 183 -22.77 1.47 4.96
CA ARG A 183 -22.18 1.04 3.69
C ARG A 183 -23.13 0.20 2.86
N ARG A 184 -23.92 -0.69 3.48
CA ARG A 184 -24.97 -1.45 2.81
C ARG A 184 -25.95 -0.51 2.10
N SER A 185 -26.47 0.49 2.80
CA SER A 185 -27.41 1.45 2.22
C SER A 185 -26.79 2.25 1.05
N LEU A 186 -25.53 2.67 1.17
CA LEU A 186 -24.83 3.36 0.08
C LEU A 186 -24.64 2.46 -1.15
N LEU A 187 -24.29 1.18 -0.96
CA LEU A 187 -24.15 0.22 -2.05
C LEU A 187 -25.47 -0.06 -2.75
N GLU A 188 -26.56 -0.23 -2.00
CA GLU A 188 -27.91 -0.38 -2.56
C GLU A 188 -28.29 0.82 -3.46
N GLN A 189 -28.04 2.04 -2.99
CA GLN A 189 -28.31 3.27 -3.75
C GLN A 189 -27.43 3.42 -5.00
N HIS A 190 -26.19 2.93 -4.96
CA HIS A 190 -25.19 3.15 -6.01
C HIS A 190 -24.82 1.93 -6.83
N THR A 191 -25.54 0.81 -6.70
CA THR A 191 -25.25 -0.44 -7.43
C THR A 191 -25.14 -0.22 -8.96
N HIS A 192 -25.99 0.64 -9.52
CA HIS A 192 -25.98 1.01 -10.94
C HIS A 192 -24.71 1.74 -11.41
N ARG A 193 -23.84 2.17 -10.49
CA ARG A 193 -22.59 2.87 -10.77
C ARG A 193 -21.36 1.96 -10.76
N ARG A 194 -21.53 0.63 -10.69
CA ARG A 194 -20.41 -0.34 -10.76
C ARG A 194 -19.53 -0.04 -12.00
N PRO A 195 -18.21 0.17 -11.82
CA PRO A 195 -17.32 0.40 -12.95
C PRO A 195 -17.25 -0.81 -13.89
N PRO A 196 -17.04 -0.59 -15.21
CA PRO A 196 -16.85 -1.68 -16.16
C PRO A 196 -15.53 -2.42 -15.91
N ARG A 197 -15.43 -3.65 -16.40
CA ARG A 197 -14.20 -4.45 -16.35
C ARG A 197 -13.09 -3.82 -17.19
N GLY A 198 -11.85 -3.95 -16.71
CA GLY A 198 -10.65 -3.54 -17.45
C GLY A 198 -10.21 -2.10 -17.20
N GLY A 199 -9.19 -1.69 -17.96
CA GLY A 199 -8.54 -0.39 -17.84
C GLY A 199 -7.05 -0.44 -18.18
N PRO A 200 -6.40 0.72 -18.40
CA PRO A 200 -4.98 0.78 -18.68
C PRO A 200 -4.17 0.34 -17.46
N VAL A 201 -3.30 -0.66 -17.66
CA VAL A 201 -2.44 -1.21 -16.61
C VAL A 201 -0.97 -0.91 -16.88
N GLY A 202 -0.17 -0.96 -15.83
CA GLY A 202 1.27 -0.82 -15.89
C GLY A 202 1.95 -1.27 -14.62
N TRP A 203 3.27 -1.21 -14.62
CA TRP A 203 4.03 -1.56 -13.42
C TRP A 203 3.82 -0.51 -12.34
N VAL A 204 3.46 -0.98 -11.15
CA VAL A 204 3.20 -0.18 -9.94
C VAL A 204 4.05 -0.65 -8.77
N HIS A 205 4.16 0.16 -7.73
CA HIS A 205 4.68 -0.30 -6.44
C HIS A 205 3.74 -1.33 -5.81
N GLY A 206 2.44 -1.12 -5.95
CA GLY A 206 1.36 -1.97 -5.45
C GLY A 206 0.97 -1.72 -3.99
N ASP A 207 1.64 -0.79 -3.30
CA ASP A 207 1.40 -0.48 -1.88
C ASP A 207 1.99 0.88 -1.45
N PHE A 208 1.86 1.89 -2.30
CA PHE A 208 2.48 3.19 -2.04
C PHE A 208 1.69 4.01 -1.00
N HIS A 209 2.17 4.03 0.25
CA HIS A 209 1.50 4.71 1.38
C HIS A 209 2.52 5.25 2.43
N PRO A 210 2.11 6.08 3.43
CA PRO A 210 3.04 6.73 4.37
C PRO A 210 4.04 5.81 5.08
N PHE A 211 3.64 4.59 5.46
CA PHE A 211 4.53 3.64 6.14
C PHE A 211 5.56 2.97 5.20
N ASN A 212 5.42 3.13 3.88
CA ASN A 212 6.37 2.62 2.89
C ASN A 212 7.25 3.73 2.32
N LEU A 213 7.18 4.93 2.89
CA LEU A 213 7.98 6.09 2.51
C LEU A 213 8.70 6.68 3.74
N LEU A 214 10.02 6.67 3.68
CA LEU A 214 10.88 7.30 4.69
C LEU A 214 11.32 8.67 4.22
N TYR A 215 11.36 9.62 5.15
CA TYR A 215 11.79 10.99 4.94
C TYR A 215 13.02 11.30 5.78
N ARG A 216 13.92 12.12 5.22
CA ARG A 216 15.05 12.73 5.92
C ARG A 216 15.09 14.21 5.59
N GLY A 217 15.00 15.07 6.60
CA GLY A 217 14.96 16.53 6.40
C GLY A 217 13.83 16.98 5.45
N GLY A 218 12.64 16.38 5.56
CA GLY A 218 11.48 16.71 4.72
C GLY A 218 11.54 16.20 3.27
N THR A 219 12.59 15.48 2.89
CA THR A 219 12.76 14.91 1.55
C THR A 219 12.58 13.39 1.58
N PRO A 220 11.86 12.78 0.61
CA PRO A 220 11.79 11.33 0.46
C PRO A 220 13.19 10.72 0.36
N ALA A 221 13.54 9.89 1.32
CA ALA A 221 14.84 9.24 1.46
C ALA A 221 14.82 7.79 0.97
N ALA A 222 13.72 7.07 1.18
CA ALA A 222 13.56 5.69 0.71
C ALA A 222 12.09 5.31 0.49
N ILE A 223 11.84 4.58 -0.60
CA ILE A 223 10.63 3.81 -0.85
C ILE A 223 10.95 2.36 -0.53
N VAL A 224 10.25 1.80 0.45
CA VAL A 224 10.47 0.45 0.97
C VAL A 224 9.27 -0.43 0.70
N ASP A 225 9.44 -1.73 0.90
CA ASP A 225 8.39 -2.75 0.75
C ASP A 225 7.80 -2.88 -0.67
N TRP A 226 8.63 -3.39 -1.58
CA TRP A 226 8.26 -3.67 -2.97
C TRP A 226 7.57 -5.03 -3.15
N ASP A 227 7.00 -5.62 -2.10
CA ASP A 227 6.46 -6.98 -2.16
C ASP A 227 5.24 -7.07 -3.07
N ARG A 228 4.46 -5.99 -3.19
CA ARG A 228 3.28 -5.91 -4.07
C ARG A 228 3.59 -5.39 -5.49
N LEU A 229 4.88 -5.25 -5.83
CA LEU A 229 5.30 -4.79 -7.15
C LEU A 229 4.72 -5.70 -8.23
N GLY A 230 4.03 -5.09 -9.20
CA GLY A 230 3.22 -5.85 -10.14
C GLY A 230 2.63 -5.00 -11.26
N VAL A 231 2.01 -5.68 -12.24
CA VAL A 231 1.19 -5.02 -13.26
C VAL A 231 -0.21 -4.80 -12.70
N GLN A 232 -0.59 -3.53 -12.49
CA GLN A 232 -1.90 -3.10 -11.97
C GLN A 232 -2.31 -1.74 -12.60
N PRO A 233 -3.53 -1.24 -12.39
CA PRO A 233 -3.92 0.10 -12.86
C PRO A 233 -3.14 1.23 -12.18
N ARG A 234 -2.23 1.87 -12.92
CA ARG A 234 -1.32 2.92 -12.37
C ARG A 234 -2.07 4.12 -11.79
N ALA A 235 -3.13 4.57 -12.46
CA ALA A 235 -3.93 5.70 -12.00
C ALA A 235 -4.66 5.37 -10.69
N GLU A 236 -5.07 4.11 -10.49
CA GLU A 236 -5.71 3.68 -9.23
C GLU A 236 -4.73 3.64 -8.07
N GLU A 237 -3.47 3.22 -8.27
CA GLU A 237 -2.44 3.37 -7.22
C GLU A 237 -2.28 4.84 -6.80
N ALA A 238 -2.24 5.76 -7.76
CA ALA A 238 -2.09 7.18 -7.46
C ALA A 238 -3.27 7.74 -6.65
N VAL A 239 -4.51 7.35 -6.99
CA VAL A 239 -5.72 7.76 -6.27
C VAL A 239 -5.77 7.11 -4.87
N ARG A 240 -5.45 5.82 -4.76
CA ARG A 240 -5.39 5.09 -3.48
C ARG A 240 -4.36 5.71 -2.54
N ALA A 241 -3.16 6.00 -3.05
CA ALA A 241 -2.12 6.67 -2.29
C ALA A 241 -2.60 8.02 -1.76
N ALA A 242 -3.21 8.86 -2.61
CA ALA A 242 -3.77 10.13 -2.18
C ALA A 242 -4.85 9.97 -1.10
N ALA A 243 -5.74 8.97 -1.23
CA ALA A 243 -6.75 8.67 -0.23
C ALA A 243 -6.14 8.29 1.14
N ILE A 244 -5.01 7.58 1.16
CA ILE A 244 -4.34 7.21 2.41
C ILE A 244 -3.51 8.35 2.99
N PHE A 245 -2.76 9.08 2.15
CA PHE A 245 -1.92 10.19 2.61
C PHE A 245 -2.77 11.35 3.15
N PHE A 246 -3.87 11.69 2.47
CA PHE A 246 -4.59 12.95 2.70
C PHE A 246 -5.94 12.79 3.41
N VAL A 247 -6.30 11.58 3.87
CA VAL A 247 -7.46 11.41 4.73
C VAL A 247 -7.20 12.07 6.10
N ARG A 248 -8.14 12.88 6.54
CA ARG A 248 -8.16 13.53 7.85
C ARG A 248 -8.81 12.60 8.89
N PRO A 249 -8.55 12.78 10.20
CA PRO A 249 -9.14 11.94 11.24
C PRO A 249 -10.68 11.80 11.19
N ALA A 250 -11.38 12.83 10.72
CA ALA A 250 -12.84 12.82 10.54
C ALA A 250 -13.31 12.07 9.27
N GLY A 251 -12.42 11.45 8.50
CA GLY A 251 -12.75 10.77 7.24
C GLY A 251 -13.06 11.73 6.09
N MET A 252 -12.34 12.85 6.00
CA MET A 252 -12.45 13.77 4.85
C MET A 252 -11.13 13.83 4.10
N LEU A 253 -11.16 13.92 2.78
CA LEU A 253 -9.94 14.10 1.99
C LEU A 253 -9.50 15.57 2.00
N ASP A 254 -8.21 15.83 2.23
CA ASP A 254 -7.65 17.18 2.04
C ASP A 254 -7.52 17.50 0.54
N LEU A 255 -8.61 18.02 -0.05
CA LEU A 255 -8.71 18.29 -1.49
C LEU A 255 -7.62 19.24 -2.02
N PRO A 256 -7.23 20.34 -1.32
CA PRO A 256 -6.10 21.17 -1.76
C PRO A 256 -4.77 20.41 -1.90
N LYS A 257 -4.45 19.51 -0.96
CA LYS A 257 -3.24 18.67 -1.05
C LYS A 257 -3.37 17.59 -2.12
N ALA A 258 -4.53 16.91 -2.18
CA ALA A 258 -4.82 15.91 -3.19
C ALA A 258 -4.72 16.49 -4.62
N ARG A 259 -5.22 17.71 -4.85
CA ARG A 259 -5.10 18.41 -6.13
C ARG A 259 -3.66 18.73 -6.51
N ALA A 260 -2.87 19.25 -5.57
CA ALA A 260 -1.45 19.52 -5.81
C ALA A 260 -0.68 18.24 -6.16
N TYR A 261 -0.96 17.15 -5.45
CA TYR A 261 -0.42 15.82 -5.70
C TYR A 261 -0.83 15.28 -7.09
N ALA A 262 -2.14 15.25 -7.39
CA ALA A 262 -2.67 14.65 -8.61
C ALA A 262 -2.18 15.36 -9.87
N ARG A 263 -2.13 16.70 -9.84
CA ARG A 263 -1.60 17.51 -10.94
C ARG A 263 -0.12 17.21 -11.21
N ALA A 264 0.69 17.06 -10.16
CA ALA A 264 2.10 16.72 -10.31
C ALA A 264 2.30 15.28 -10.81
N TYR A 265 1.52 14.34 -10.27
CA TYR A 265 1.51 12.95 -10.72
C TYR A 265 1.18 12.84 -12.21
N ARG A 266 0.09 13.48 -12.66
CA ARG A 266 -0.33 13.47 -14.06
C ARG A 266 0.76 13.95 -15.02
N ARG A 267 1.48 15.02 -14.66
CA ARG A 267 2.60 15.53 -15.47
C ARG A 267 3.75 14.53 -15.55
N ALA A 268 4.15 13.96 -14.42
CA ALA A 268 5.27 13.01 -14.35
C ALA A 268 4.95 11.66 -15.02
N ALA A 269 3.74 11.13 -14.81
CA ALA A 269 3.29 9.85 -15.36
C ALA A 269 2.71 9.95 -16.78
N ARG A 270 2.54 11.18 -17.31
CA ARG A 270 1.81 11.48 -18.56
C ARG A 270 0.36 10.97 -18.54
N ALA A 271 -0.28 11.00 -17.37
CA ALA A 271 -1.65 10.54 -17.19
C ALA A 271 -2.67 11.64 -17.55
N THR A 272 -3.71 11.27 -18.30
CA THR A 272 -4.75 12.19 -18.74
C THR A 272 -5.77 12.47 -17.62
N PRO A 273 -6.54 13.58 -17.69
CA PRO A 273 -7.66 13.79 -16.77
C PRO A 273 -8.67 12.64 -16.80
N SER A 274 -8.97 12.07 -17.97
CA SER A 274 -9.94 10.98 -18.08
C SER A 274 -9.47 9.69 -17.44
N GLU A 275 -8.16 9.37 -17.51
CA GLU A 275 -7.57 8.24 -16.79
C GLU A 275 -7.70 8.41 -15.27
N LEU A 276 -7.46 9.63 -14.76
CA LEU A 276 -7.61 9.91 -13.33
C LEU A 276 -9.08 9.92 -12.90
N ALA A 277 -10.00 10.44 -13.71
CA ALA A 277 -11.43 10.39 -13.44
C ALA A 277 -11.94 8.95 -13.32
N ALA A 278 -11.53 8.08 -14.26
CA ALA A 278 -11.87 6.65 -14.22
C ALA A 278 -11.29 5.96 -12.97
N ALA A 279 -10.04 6.29 -12.60
CA ALA A 279 -9.42 5.78 -11.38
C ALA A 279 -10.10 6.27 -10.11
N VAL A 280 -10.52 7.54 -10.05
CA VAL A 280 -11.32 8.08 -8.93
C VAL A 280 -12.60 7.28 -8.76
N HIS A 281 -13.33 7.03 -9.85
CA HIS A 281 -14.56 6.24 -9.81
C HIS A 281 -14.31 4.79 -9.35
N ARG A 282 -13.26 4.15 -9.86
CA ARG A 282 -12.91 2.77 -9.50
C ARG A 282 -12.44 2.64 -8.06
N VAL A 283 -11.62 3.55 -7.57
CA VAL A 283 -11.16 3.53 -6.17
C VAL A 283 -12.30 3.90 -5.21
N TRP A 284 -13.19 4.82 -5.58
CA TRP A 284 -14.41 5.09 -4.81
C TRP A 284 -15.26 3.81 -4.69
N TRP A 285 -15.49 3.12 -5.80
CA TRP A 285 -16.22 1.85 -5.80
C TRP A 285 -15.52 0.80 -4.92
N GLU A 286 -14.20 0.63 -5.06
CA GLU A 286 -13.45 -0.28 -4.20
C GLU A 286 -13.60 0.07 -2.72
N ARG A 287 -13.47 1.36 -2.34
CA ARG A 287 -13.62 1.80 -0.95
C ARG A 287 -15.04 1.59 -0.41
N LEU A 288 -16.06 1.57 -1.26
CA LEU A 288 -17.41 1.17 -0.84
C LEU A 288 -17.53 -0.34 -0.56
N ASN A 289 -16.69 -1.17 -1.17
CA ASN A 289 -16.77 -2.63 -1.05
C ASN A 289 -15.65 -3.23 -0.18
N ASP A 290 -14.77 -2.40 0.38
CA ASP A 290 -13.56 -2.83 1.08
C ASP A 290 -13.74 -2.82 2.60
N PHE A 291 -13.68 -4.02 3.20
CA PHE A 291 -13.83 -4.26 4.64
C PHE A 291 -12.63 -4.97 5.26
N TRP A 292 -11.44 -4.86 4.66
CA TRP A 292 -10.27 -5.61 5.11
C TRP A 292 -9.94 -5.41 6.59
N MET A 293 -10.10 -4.19 7.13
CA MET A 293 -9.82 -3.89 8.55
C MET A 293 -10.75 -4.69 9.48
N LEU A 294 -12.03 -4.81 9.13
CA LEU A 294 -12.99 -5.60 9.91
C LEU A 294 -12.71 -7.09 9.80
N ARG A 295 -12.31 -7.58 8.62
CA ARG A 295 -11.89 -8.98 8.44
C ARG A 295 -10.65 -9.29 9.27
N TRP A 296 -9.68 -8.38 9.32
CA TRP A 296 -8.49 -8.54 10.15
C TRP A 296 -8.82 -8.58 11.64
N HIS A 297 -9.64 -7.64 12.10
CA HIS A 297 -10.09 -7.61 13.48
C HIS A 297 -10.86 -8.89 13.86
N TYR A 298 -11.93 -9.23 13.13
CA TYR A 298 -12.85 -10.30 13.52
C TYR A 298 -12.46 -11.71 13.09
N GLU A 299 -11.86 -11.89 11.91
CA GLU A 299 -11.51 -13.23 11.40
C GLU A 299 -10.10 -13.64 11.81
N ARG A 300 -9.18 -12.69 12.01
CA ARG A 300 -7.77 -12.95 12.33
C ARG A 300 -7.38 -12.58 13.75
N GLY A 301 -8.22 -11.84 14.48
CA GLY A 301 -7.89 -11.32 15.81
C GLY A 301 -6.76 -10.30 15.78
N ASP A 302 -6.55 -9.61 14.65
CA ASP A 302 -5.45 -8.67 14.44
C ASP A 302 -5.95 -7.23 14.46
N THR A 303 -5.67 -6.54 15.57
CA THR A 303 -6.17 -5.20 15.87
C THR A 303 -5.24 -4.07 15.44
N ARG A 304 -4.11 -4.38 14.78
CA ARG A 304 -3.09 -3.38 14.41
C ARG A 304 -3.61 -2.28 13.50
N ALA A 305 -4.67 -2.54 12.73
CA ALA A 305 -5.29 -1.59 11.82
C ALA A 305 -6.47 -0.81 12.43
N ASP A 306 -6.92 -1.17 13.64
CA ASP A 306 -8.18 -0.64 14.22
C ASP A 306 -8.16 0.87 14.39
N CYS A 307 -6.99 1.43 14.72
CA CYS A 307 -6.83 2.88 14.87
C CYS A 307 -7.10 3.66 13.58
N GLN A 308 -7.05 3.01 12.41
CA GLN A 308 -7.33 3.62 11.12
C GLN A 308 -8.80 3.47 10.69
N PHE A 309 -9.54 2.54 11.30
CA PHE A 309 -10.87 2.15 10.86
C PHE A 309 -11.86 3.31 10.85
N ALA A 310 -11.84 4.16 11.89
CA ALA A 310 -12.76 5.29 12.00
C ALA A 310 -12.63 6.27 10.82
N ALA A 311 -11.41 6.70 10.50
CA ALA A 311 -11.17 7.63 9.40
C ALA A 311 -11.41 6.98 8.04
N ALA A 312 -10.93 5.74 7.84
CA ALA A 312 -11.04 5.02 6.58
C ALA A 312 -12.50 4.70 6.21
N SER A 313 -13.30 4.24 7.18
CA SER A 313 -14.72 3.94 6.97
C SER A 313 -15.55 5.20 6.72
N ALA A 314 -15.28 6.30 7.43
CA ALA A 314 -15.94 7.58 7.21
C ALA A 314 -15.60 8.20 5.84
N LEU A 315 -14.37 8.00 5.34
CA LEU A 315 -13.91 8.54 4.05
C LEU A 315 -14.82 8.15 2.89
N ALA A 316 -15.21 6.89 2.77
CA ALA A 316 -16.03 6.48 1.65
C ALA A 316 -17.47 7.02 1.71
N VAL A 317 -17.98 7.37 2.91
CA VAL A 317 -19.27 8.07 3.05
C VAL A 317 -19.15 9.50 2.57
N TRP A 318 -18.13 10.21 3.06
CA TRP A 318 -17.85 11.58 2.69
C TRP A 318 -17.56 11.71 1.19
N TRP A 319 -16.74 10.81 0.63
CA TRP A 319 -16.41 10.78 -0.79
C TRP A 319 -17.68 10.61 -1.64
N THR A 320 -18.62 9.74 -1.25
CA THR A 320 -19.89 9.60 -1.99
C THR A 320 -20.67 10.91 -2.07
N ARG A 321 -20.66 11.72 -1.01
CA ARG A 321 -21.33 13.03 -0.98
C ARG A 321 -20.57 14.09 -1.78
N GLU A 322 -19.25 14.07 -1.68
CA GLU A 322 -18.34 15.03 -2.32
C GLU A 322 -17.77 14.52 -3.66
N TYR A 323 -18.48 13.60 -4.33
CA TYR A 323 -17.96 12.85 -5.47
C TYR A 323 -17.39 13.76 -6.56
N ASP A 324 -18.14 14.80 -6.95
CA ASP A 324 -17.71 15.74 -7.99
C ASP A 324 -16.51 16.58 -7.57
N ALA A 325 -16.45 17.00 -6.30
CA ALA A 325 -15.33 17.74 -5.76
C ALA A 325 -14.04 16.89 -5.69
N VAL A 326 -14.18 15.60 -5.38
CA VAL A 326 -13.06 14.65 -5.46
C VAL A 326 -12.63 14.47 -6.90
N CYS A 327 -13.54 14.20 -7.84
CA CYS A 327 -13.22 14.11 -9.26
C CYS A 327 -12.45 15.35 -9.75
N ASP A 328 -12.96 16.56 -9.49
CA ASP A 328 -12.31 17.82 -9.85
C ASP A 328 -10.88 17.90 -9.29
N ALA A 329 -10.68 17.53 -8.02
CA ALA A 329 -9.37 17.58 -7.40
C ALA A 329 -8.33 16.71 -8.15
N PHE A 330 -8.73 15.59 -8.75
CA PHE A 330 -7.81 14.73 -9.51
C PHE A 330 -7.68 15.09 -10.99
N THR A 331 -8.64 15.82 -11.57
CA THR A 331 -8.66 16.15 -13.00
C THR A 331 -8.18 17.56 -13.34
N SER A 332 -8.20 18.49 -12.38
CA SER A 332 -7.87 19.91 -12.57
C SER A 332 -6.39 20.29 -12.57
#